data_AF-A0A090L066-F1
#
_entry.id   AF-A0A090L066-F1
#
_cell.length_a   1.000
_cell.length_b   1.000
_cell.length_c   1.000
_cell.angle_alpha   90.00
_cell.angle_beta   90.00
_cell.angle_gamma   90.00
#
_symmetry.space_group_name_H-M   'P 1'
#
loop_
_entity.id
_entity.type
_entity.pdbx_description
1 polymer ?
#
loop_
_entity_poly.entity_id
_entity_poly.type
_entity_poly.pdbx_seq_one_letter_code
_entity_poly.pdbx_strand_id
1 'polypeptide(L)'
;MLLKYHFIIFLFFHIILNCDCFKFICERHLYPNAKKCYLLIALRENAFNSVILPKLNRHIREQLTREAYYDQKSRSNFLVKTNQFMNRIIKFTHLKVFAHLLNFNCFTLSRMYILRSEEAVVNYRRENEAKCFNGHLIKINPNDKFKRMQNKFLIRHVKKDAE
;
A
#
# COMPACT_ATOMS: atom_id res chain seq x y z
N MET A 1 -20.58 23.19 -16.77
CA MET A 1 -19.32 23.46 -16.04
C MET A 1 -19.09 22.53 -14.84
N LEU A 2 -20.11 22.21 -14.03
CA LEU A 2 -19.97 21.30 -12.87
C LEU A 2 -19.36 19.92 -13.20
N LEU A 3 -19.72 19.32 -14.34
CA LEU A 3 -19.19 18.00 -14.73
C LEU A 3 -17.68 18.02 -14.98
N LYS A 4 -17.14 19.10 -15.55
CA LYS A 4 -15.68 19.27 -15.75
C LYS A 4 -14.95 19.44 -14.41
N TYR A 5 -15.55 20.17 -13.46
CA TYR A 5 -14.99 20.32 -12.12
C TYR A 5 -14.96 18.99 -11.35
N HIS A 6 -16.03 18.20 -11.41
CA HIS A 6 -16.03 16.86 -10.82
C HIS A 6 -15.01 15.93 -11.47
N PHE A 7 -14.87 15.99 -12.79
CA PHE A 7 -13.88 15.18 -13.51
C PHE A 7 -12.44 15.57 -13.17
N ILE A 8 -12.15 16.86 -13.02
CA ILE A 8 -10.83 17.35 -12.60
C ILE A 8 -10.53 16.96 -11.16
N ILE A 9 -11.49 17.10 -10.23
CA ILE A 9 -11.34 16.65 -8.83
C ILE A 9 -11.11 15.13 -8.79
N PHE A 10 -11.86 14.37 -9.58
CA PHE A 10 -11.72 12.92 -9.68
C PHE A 10 -10.35 12.51 -10.25
N LEU A 11 -9.88 13.17 -11.31
CA LEU A 11 -8.54 12.99 -11.86
C LEU A 11 -7.45 13.36 -10.87
N PHE A 12 -7.61 14.45 -10.12
CA PHE A 12 -6.65 14.90 -9.12
C PHE A 12 -6.57 13.90 -7.96
N PHE A 13 -7.71 13.39 -7.48
CA PHE A 13 -7.77 12.29 -6.52
C PHE A 13 -7.11 11.02 -7.07
N HIS A 14 -7.33 10.68 -8.34
CA HIS A 14 -6.69 9.53 -8.97
C HIS A 14 -5.19 9.68 -9.16
N ILE A 15 -4.70 10.87 -9.49
CA ILE A 15 -3.26 11.16 -9.63
C ILE A 15 -2.59 11.12 -8.26
N ILE A 16 -3.20 11.72 -7.23
CA ILE A 16 -2.70 11.64 -5.83
C ILE A 16 -2.67 10.19 -5.33
N LEU A 17 -3.65 9.36 -5.69
CA LEU A 17 -3.68 7.94 -5.34
C LEU A 17 -2.68 7.08 -6.13
N ASN A 18 -2.18 7.57 -7.28
CA ASN A 18 -1.22 6.86 -8.14
C ASN A 18 0.24 7.28 -7.93
N CYS A 19 0.53 8.27 -7.08
CA CYS A 19 1.87 8.41 -6.54
C CYS A 19 2.15 7.19 -5.64
N ASP A 20 3.34 6.59 -5.74
CA ASP A 20 3.84 5.40 -4.99
C ASP A 20 3.97 5.65 -3.44
N CYS A 21 3.10 6.51 -2.90
CA CYS A 21 3.03 7.08 -1.55
C CYS A 21 2.69 6.07 -0.44
N PHE A 22 2.03 4.98 -0.80
CA PHE A 22 1.66 3.93 0.13
C PHE A 22 1.65 2.59 -0.60
N LYS A 23 1.87 1.51 0.14
CA LYS A 23 1.95 0.17 -0.43
C LYS A 23 1.21 -0.85 0.42
N PHE A 24 0.61 -1.80 -0.27
CA PHE A 24 0.08 -2.99 0.35
C PHE A 24 1.04 -4.15 0.13
N ILE A 25 1.49 -4.75 1.23
CA ILE A 25 2.31 -5.95 1.21
C ILE A 25 1.49 -7.09 1.79
N CYS A 26 1.42 -8.20 1.06
CA CYS A 26 0.73 -9.38 1.52
C CYS A 26 1.65 -10.59 1.56
N GLU A 27 1.69 -11.23 2.72
CA GLU A 27 2.42 -12.45 2.96
C GLU A 27 1.46 -13.62 2.86
N ARG A 28 1.80 -14.61 2.02
CA ARG A 28 1.14 -15.90 1.98
C ARG A 28 1.99 -16.86 2.84
N HIS A 29 1.58 -17.09 4.08
CA HIS A 29 2.21 -18.13 4.90
C HIS A 29 1.93 -19.53 4.31
N LEU A 30 2.76 -20.53 4.68
CA LEU A 30 2.58 -21.92 4.26
C LEU A 30 1.18 -22.48 4.61
N TYR A 31 0.53 -21.94 5.65
CA TYR A 31 -0.82 -22.33 6.04
C TYR A 31 -1.89 -21.53 5.27
N PRO A 32 -2.93 -22.17 4.70
CA PRO A 32 -3.88 -21.56 3.77
C PRO A 32 -4.71 -20.39 4.34
N ASN A 33 -4.84 -20.30 5.66
CA ASN A 33 -5.68 -19.33 6.36
C ASN A 33 -4.91 -18.12 6.95
N ALA A 34 -3.59 -18.12 6.92
CA ALA A 34 -2.77 -17.04 7.48
C ALA A 34 -2.29 -16.08 6.38
N LYS A 35 -3.24 -15.47 5.66
CA LYS A 35 -2.97 -14.41 4.68
C LYS A 35 -2.95 -13.07 5.40
N LYS A 36 -1.76 -12.52 5.64
CA LYS A 36 -1.61 -11.23 6.32
C LYS A 36 -1.25 -10.17 5.31
N CYS A 37 -2.06 -9.12 5.25
CA CYS A 37 -1.79 -7.93 4.45
C CYS A 37 -1.48 -6.75 5.35
N TYR A 38 -0.52 -5.94 4.95
CA TYR A 38 -0.05 -4.79 5.69
C TYR A 38 -0.08 -3.56 4.80
N LEU A 39 -0.53 -2.43 5.36
CA LEU A 39 -0.42 -1.13 4.72
C LEU A 39 0.86 -0.46 5.20
N LEU A 40 1.77 -0.16 4.28
CA LEU A 40 2.93 0.70 4.50
C LEU A 40 2.60 2.09 3.99
N ILE A 41 2.82 3.11 4.83
CA ILE A 41 2.55 4.50 4.47
C ILE A 41 3.53 5.43 5.21
N ALA A 42 4.01 6.49 4.58
CA ALA A 42 4.83 7.48 5.27
C ALA A 42 3.98 8.59 5.91
N LEU A 43 4.49 9.23 6.97
CA LEU A 43 3.76 10.29 7.69
C LEU A 43 3.42 11.50 6.84
N ARG A 44 4.33 11.88 5.94
CA ARG A 44 4.18 13.07 5.10
C ARG A 44 3.26 12.84 3.91
N GLU A 45 2.82 11.60 3.72
CA GLU A 45 2.01 11.22 2.58
C GLU A 45 0.64 11.86 2.64
N ASN A 46 0.16 12.31 1.48
CA ASN A 46 -1.19 12.87 1.37
C ASN A 46 -2.24 11.85 1.79
N ALA A 47 -2.10 10.58 1.42
CA ALA A 47 -3.02 9.53 1.86
C ALA A 47 -3.06 9.41 3.40
N PHE A 48 -1.93 9.58 4.08
CA PHE A 48 -1.91 9.55 5.54
C PHE A 48 -2.64 10.75 6.12
N ASN A 49 -2.31 11.96 5.65
CA ASN A 49 -2.84 13.21 6.22
C ASN A 49 -4.30 13.48 5.87
N SER A 50 -4.76 13.06 4.69
CA SER A 50 -6.13 13.32 4.20
C SER A 50 -7.10 12.16 4.43
N VAL A 51 -6.62 10.92 4.50
CA VAL A 51 -7.49 9.73 4.63
C VAL A 51 -7.38 9.10 6.02
N ILE A 52 -6.16 8.81 6.48
CA ILE A 52 -5.94 8.06 7.72
C ILE A 52 -6.12 8.96 8.94
N LEU A 53 -5.36 10.04 9.00
CA LEU A 53 -5.28 10.92 10.16
C LEU A 53 -6.65 11.50 10.56
N PRO A 54 -7.51 11.99 9.64
CA PRO A 54 -8.80 12.57 10.01
C PRO A 54 -9.82 11.56 10.58
N LYS A 55 -9.60 10.26 10.36
CA LYS A 55 -10.46 9.18 10.89
C LYS A 55 -10.06 8.74 12.29
N LEU A 56 -8.96 9.26 12.83
CA LEU A 56 -8.55 9.03 14.21
C LEU A 56 -9.15 10.10 15.12
N ASN A 57 -9.49 9.72 16.35
CA ASN A 57 -9.95 10.68 17.36
C ASN A 57 -8.89 11.75 17.63
N ARG A 58 -9.33 12.96 17.98
CA ARG A 58 -8.45 14.11 18.25
C ARG A 58 -7.27 13.75 19.17
N HIS A 59 -7.54 13.10 20.29
CA HIS A 59 -6.51 12.71 21.25
C HIS A 59 -5.46 11.76 20.64
N ILE A 60 -5.90 10.77 19.85
CA ILE A 60 -5.02 9.82 19.16
C ILE A 60 -4.14 10.56 18.15
N ARG A 61 -4.71 11.52 17.40
CA ARG A 61 -3.94 12.32 16.43
C ARG A 61 -2.83 13.11 17.11
N GLU A 62 -3.16 13.81 18.19
CA GLU A 62 -2.19 14.63 18.93
C GLU A 62 -1.05 13.78 19.50
N GLN A 63 -1.36 12.62 20.08
CA GLN A 63 -0.36 11.66 20.56
C GLN A 63 0.48 11.08 19.43
N LEU A 64 -0.16 10.69 18.32
CA LEU A 64 0.52 10.14 17.16
C LEU A 64 1.51 11.14 16.56
N THR A 65 1.12 12.41 16.41
CA THR A 65 1.99 13.48 15.93
C THR A 65 3.17 13.71 16.87
N ARG A 66 2.95 13.64 18.19
CA ARG A 66 4.01 13.76 19.19
C ARG A 66 5.01 12.60 19.09
N GLU A 67 4.53 11.36 19.10
CA GLU A 67 5.38 10.17 18.96
C GLU A 67 6.17 10.22 17.65
N ALA A 68 5.49 10.50 16.54
CA ALA A 68 6.09 10.68 15.23
C ALA A 68 7.24 11.69 15.22
N TYR A 69 7.06 12.85 15.87
CA TYR A 69 8.08 13.90 15.94
C TYR A 69 9.35 13.43 16.66
N TYR A 70 9.21 12.71 17.78
CA TYR A 70 10.37 12.19 18.51
C TYR A 70 11.05 11.02 17.78
N ASP A 71 10.24 10.15 17.18
CA ASP A 71 10.70 8.93 16.50
C ASP A 71 11.39 9.25 15.16
N GLN A 72 11.06 10.38 14.52
CA GLN A 72 11.77 10.88 13.33
C GLN A 72 13.25 11.18 13.56
N LYS A 73 13.66 11.44 14.81
CA LYS A 73 15.07 11.65 15.18
C LYS A 73 15.88 10.35 15.21
N SER A 74 15.20 9.20 15.13
CA SER A 74 15.84 7.89 15.01
C SER A 74 16.46 7.69 13.63
N ARG A 75 17.55 6.92 13.56
CA ARG A 75 18.18 6.49 12.29
C ARG A 75 17.35 5.43 11.53
N SER A 76 16.31 4.88 12.15
CA SER A 76 15.48 3.82 11.58
C SER A 76 14.49 4.36 10.52
N ASN A 77 14.29 3.58 9.45
CA ASN A 77 13.24 3.83 8.45
C ASN A 77 11.83 3.58 9.02
N PHE A 78 11.72 2.63 9.95
CA PHE A 78 10.51 2.42 10.73
C PHE A 78 10.50 3.34 11.93
N LEU A 79 9.38 4.02 12.10
CA LEU A 79 9.09 4.75 13.32
C LEU A 79 8.62 3.73 14.36
N VAL A 80 9.56 3.14 15.11
CA VAL A 80 9.30 1.98 15.98
C VAL A 80 8.26 2.32 17.06
N LYS A 81 8.45 3.43 17.78
CA LYS A 81 7.53 3.84 18.86
C LYS A 81 6.17 4.24 18.28
N THR A 82 6.18 4.96 17.17
CA THR A 82 4.99 5.37 16.43
C THR A 82 4.18 4.15 15.97
N ASN A 83 4.84 3.12 15.47
CA ASN A 83 4.21 1.87 15.04
C ASN A 83 3.70 1.04 16.21
N GLN A 84 4.43 0.99 17.32
CA GLN A 84 3.95 0.33 18.54
C GLN A 84 2.68 1.01 19.07
N PHE A 85 2.67 2.34 19.10
CA PHE A 85 1.50 3.13 19.49
C PHE A 85 0.32 2.87 18.55
N MET A 86 0.54 2.95 17.23
CA MET A 86 -0.51 2.70 16.24
C MET A 86 -1.08 1.30 16.33
N ASN A 87 -0.24 0.27 16.48
CA ASN A 87 -0.72 -1.11 16.60
C ASN A 87 -1.55 -1.36 17.88
N ARG A 88 -1.36 -0.57 18.95
CA ARG A 88 -2.18 -0.66 20.16
C ARG A 88 -3.56 -0.03 19.98
N ILE A 89 -3.67 0.99 19.13
CA ILE A 89 -4.88 1.80 19.01
C ILE A 89 -5.73 1.40 17.81
N ILE A 90 -5.08 1.06 16.70
CA ILE A 90 -5.74 0.68 15.46
C ILE A 90 -6.36 -0.70 15.62
N LYS A 91 -7.68 -0.70 15.80
CA LYS A 91 -8.50 -1.91 15.76
C LYS A 91 -8.74 -2.36 14.32
N PHE A 92 -9.15 -3.63 14.18
CA PHE A 92 -9.56 -4.24 12.90
C PHE A 92 -10.61 -3.42 12.13
N THR A 93 -11.55 -2.78 12.84
CA THR A 93 -12.57 -1.92 12.21
C THR A 93 -11.97 -0.72 11.46
N HIS A 94 -10.95 -0.06 12.04
CA HIS A 94 -10.22 1.02 11.38
C HIS A 94 -9.48 0.51 10.14
N LEU A 95 -8.82 -0.65 10.26
CA LEU A 95 -8.12 -1.28 9.15
C LEU A 95 -9.05 -1.62 7.98
N LYS A 96 -10.26 -2.10 8.26
CA LYS A 96 -11.28 -2.35 7.23
C LYS A 96 -11.72 -1.06 6.54
N VAL A 97 -11.90 0.03 7.30
CA VAL A 97 -12.23 1.35 6.75
C VAL A 97 -11.09 1.88 5.87
N PHE A 98 -9.84 1.78 6.32
CA PHE A 98 -8.69 2.24 5.55
C PHE A 98 -8.48 1.43 4.28
N ALA A 99 -8.66 0.11 4.35
CA ALA A 99 -8.63 -0.75 3.16
C ALA A 99 -9.65 -0.28 2.13
N HIS A 100 -10.89 -0.01 2.56
CA HIS A 100 -11.94 0.46 1.66
C HIS A 100 -11.63 1.84 1.05
N LEU A 101 -11.21 2.81 1.88
CA LEU A 101 -10.90 4.18 1.42
C LEU A 101 -9.70 4.23 0.46
N LEU A 102 -8.76 3.30 0.59
CA LEU A 102 -7.59 3.17 -0.27
C LEU A 102 -7.79 2.14 -1.39
N ASN A 103 -9.04 1.73 -1.67
CA ASN A 103 -9.41 0.79 -2.72
C ASN A 103 -8.67 -0.56 -2.65
N PHE A 104 -8.33 -1.00 -1.44
CA PHE A 104 -7.69 -2.29 -1.18
C PHE A 104 -8.73 -3.37 -0.89
N ASN A 105 -9.05 -4.14 -1.92
CA ASN A 105 -10.09 -5.18 -1.85
C ASN A 105 -9.54 -6.59 -1.59
N CYS A 106 -8.26 -6.72 -1.21
CA CYS A 106 -7.74 -8.03 -0.78
C CYS A 106 -8.21 -8.38 0.62
N PHE A 107 -8.08 -9.66 0.99
CA PHE A 107 -8.22 -10.15 2.37
C PHE A 107 -7.73 -9.09 3.40
N THR A 108 -8.54 -8.87 4.43
CA THR A 108 -8.48 -7.69 5.32
C THR A 108 -7.08 -7.36 5.84
N LEU A 109 -6.78 -6.06 5.92
CA LEU A 109 -5.54 -5.57 6.51
C LEU A 109 -5.38 -6.07 7.95
N SER A 110 -4.20 -6.63 8.23
CA SER A 110 -3.82 -7.12 9.55
C SER A 110 -3.17 -6.02 10.38
N ARG A 111 -2.32 -5.18 9.77
CA ARG A 111 -1.66 -4.04 10.41
C ARG A 111 -1.40 -2.90 9.43
N MET A 112 -1.10 -1.74 9.98
CA MET A 112 -0.56 -0.60 9.26
C MET A 112 0.77 -0.21 9.88
N TYR A 113 1.76 0.04 9.03
CA TYR A 113 3.07 0.53 9.44
C TYR A 113 3.31 1.92 8.84
N ILE A 114 3.68 2.83 9.73
CA ILE A 114 4.09 4.19 9.42
C ILE A 114 5.61 4.22 9.25
N LEU A 115 6.03 4.69 8.08
CA LEU A 115 7.43 4.85 7.70
C LEU A 115 7.85 6.32 7.77
N ARG A 116 9.16 6.54 7.90
CA ARG A 116 9.73 7.89 8.04
C ARG A 116 9.57 8.72 6.77
N SER A 117 9.80 8.12 5.61
CA SER A 117 9.84 8.82 4.32
C SER A 117 9.30 7.95 3.18
N GLU A 118 8.98 8.62 2.08
CA GLU A 118 8.42 7.99 0.88
C GLU A 118 9.44 7.01 0.27
N GLU A 119 10.74 7.32 0.32
CA GLU A 119 11.80 6.43 -0.16
C GLU A 119 11.82 5.10 0.62
N ALA A 120 11.52 5.13 1.92
CA ALA A 120 11.40 3.92 2.72
C ALA A 120 10.21 3.05 2.27
N VAL A 121 9.11 3.66 1.83
CA VAL A 121 7.95 2.96 1.23
C VAL A 121 8.36 2.35 -0.12
N VAL A 122 9.06 3.12 -0.97
CA VAL A 122 9.50 2.70 -2.29
C VAL A 122 10.44 1.48 -2.22
N ASN A 123 11.35 1.46 -1.25
CA ASN A 123 12.39 0.43 -1.09
C ASN A 123 11.89 -0.93 -0.59
N TYR A 124 10.62 -1.06 -0.20
CA TYR A 124 10.09 -2.30 0.34
C TYR A 124 9.74 -3.37 -0.72
N ARG A 125 9.99 -3.13 -2.01
CA ARG A 125 9.81 -4.12 -3.09
C ARG A 125 10.89 -5.21 -2.98
N ARG A 126 10.65 -6.32 -2.28
CA ARG A 126 11.54 -7.50 -2.32
C ARG A 126 10.83 -8.77 -2.78
N GLU A 127 11.04 -9.02 -4.08
CA GLU A 127 11.25 -10.30 -4.78
C GLU A 127 10.23 -11.46 -4.71
N ASN A 128 9.30 -11.50 -3.76
CA ASN A 128 8.34 -12.63 -3.62
C ASN A 128 6.90 -12.20 -3.28
N GLU A 129 6.52 -10.96 -3.57
CA GLU A 129 5.22 -10.43 -3.12
C GLU A 129 4.04 -11.16 -3.76
N ALA A 130 3.09 -11.58 -2.93
CA ALA A 130 1.76 -11.92 -3.40
C ALA A 130 1.01 -10.62 -3.75
N LYS A 131 0.51 -10.51 -4.98
CA LYS A 131 -0.32 -9.38 -5.42
C LYS A 131 -1.79 -9.67 -5.23
N CYS A 132 -2.55 -8.64 -4.87
CA CYS A 132 -4.01 -8.70 -4.95
C CYS A 132 -4.45 -8.58 -6.40
N PHE A 133 -5.23 -9.55 -6.88
CA PHE A 133 -5.92 -9.50 -8.17
C PHE A 133 -7.36 -9.96 -7.95
N ASN A 134 -8.33 -9.11 -8.29
CA ASN A 134 -9.76 -9.37 -8.10
C ASN A 134 -10.11 -9.89 -6.69
N GLY A 135 -9.49 -9.31 -5.65
CA GLY A 135 -9.70 -9.71 -4.26
C GLY A 135 -8.94 -10.95 -3.80
N HIS A 136 -8.21 -11.62 -4.69
CA HIS A 136 -7.42 -12.82 -4.39
C HIS A 136 -5.92 -12.54 -4.35
N LEU A 137 -5.21 -13.18 -3.41
CA LEU A 137 -3.74 -13.14 -3.36
C LEU A 137 -3.14 -14.14 -4.35
N ILE A 138 -2.46 -13.61 -5.35
CA ILE A 138 -1.71 -14.38 -6.34
C ILE A 138 -0.22 -14.24 -6.02
N LYS A 139 0.49 -15.38 -5.90
CA LYS A 139 1.96 -15.37 -5.79
C LYS A 139 2.53 -14.85 -7.09
N ILE A 140 3.33 -13.79 -7.05
CA ILE A 140 4.12 -13.41 -8.21
C ILE A 140 5.37 -14.26 -8.17
N ASN A 141 5.47 -15.26 -9.05
CA ASN A 141 6.78 -15.85 -9.29
C ASN A 141 7.61 -14.83 -10.09
N PRO A 142 8.84 -14.50 -9.68
CA PRO A 142 9.72 -13.63 -10.46
C PRO A 142 9.94 -14.16 -11.89
N ASN A 143 9.83 -15.48 -12.10
CA ASN A 143 9.92 -16.15 -13.40
C ASN A 143 8.73 -15.88 -14.35
N ASP A 144 7.58 -15.42 -13.87
CA ASP A 144 6.41 -15.17 -14.74
C ASP A 144 6.58 -13.91 -15.60
N LYS A 145 7.38 -12.94 -15.16
CA LYS A 145 7.77 -11.78 -15.99
C LYS A 145 8.62 -12.23 -17.19
N PHE A 146 9.56 -13.15 -16.97
CA PHE A 146 10.37 -13.74 -18.03
C PHE A 146 9.55 -14.58 -19.00
N LYS A 147 8.64 -15.44 -18.51
CA LYS A 147 7.73 -16.22 -19.37
C LYS A 147 6.80 -15.35 -20.22
N ARG A 148 6.26 -14.25 -19.67
CA ARG A 148 5.42 -13.32 -20.45
C ARG A 148 6.21 -12.56 -21.51
N MET A 149 7.47 -12.18 -21.25
CA MET A 149 8.33 -11.61 -22.29
C MET A 149 8.67 -12.66 -23.35
N GLN A 150 9.09 -13.86 -22.97
CA GLN A 150 9.39 -14.95 -23.91
C GLN A 150 8.20 -15.28 -24.81
N ASN A 151 6.98 -15.41 -24.26
CA ASN A 151 5.78 -15.64 -25.06
C ASN A 151 5.46 -14.47 -26.00
N LYS A 152 5.74 -13.23 -25.60
CA LYS A 152 5.53 -12.05 -26.47
C LYS A 152 6.56 -11.98 -27.61
N PHE A 153 7.78 -12.47 -27.38
CA PHE A 153 8.80 -12.63 -28.43
C PHE A 153 8.49 -13.82 -29.35
N LEU A 154 8.02 -14.95 -28.81
CA LEU A 154 7.60 -16.11 -29.60
C LEU A 154 6.45 -15.76 -30.56
N ILE A 155 5.43 -15.05 -30.07
CA ILE A 155 4.28 -14.63 -30.89
C ILE A 155 4.70 -13.64 -31.99
N ARG A 156 5.72 -12.81 -31.75
CA ARG A 156 6.26 -11.89 -32.77
C ARG A 156 7.11 -12.59 -33.83
N HIS A 157 7.78 -13.69 -33.48
CA HIS A 157 8.51 -14.51 -34.44
C HIS A 157 7.55 -15.33 -35.32
N VAL A 158 6.56 -15.99 -34.72
CA VAL A 158 5.55 -16.77 -35.47
C VAL A 158 4.75 -15.90 -36.45
N LYS A 159 4.53 -14.62 -36.15
CA LYS A 159 3.88 -13.68 -37.08
C LYS A 159 4.76 -13.20 -38.23
N LYS A 160 6.09 -13.21 -38.07
CA LYS A 160 7.05 -12.86 -39.13
C LYS A 160 7.33 -14.01 -40.09
N ASP A 161 7.13 -15.24 -39.65
CA ASP A 161 7.32 -16.44 -40.46
C ASP A 161 6.05 -16.83 -41.26
N ALA A 162 4.96 -16.05 -41.12
CA ALA A 162 3.66 -16.29 -41.73
C ALA A 162 3.18 -15.14 -42.66
N GLU A 163 4.04 -14.15 -42.94
CA GLU A 163 3.91 -13.13 -44.00
C GLU A 163 4.90 -13.43 -45.11
#